data_AF-A0A6C0CEA8-F1
#
_entry.id   AF-A0A6C0CEA8-F1
#
_cell.length_a   1.000
_cell.length_b   1.000
_cell.length_c   1.000
_cell.angle_alpha   90.00
_cell.angle_beta   90.00
_cell.angle_gamma   90.00
#
_symmetry.space_group_name_H-M   'P 1'
#
loop_
_entity.id
_entity.type
_entity.pdbx_description
1 polymer ?
#
loop_
_entity_poly.entity_id
_entity_poly.type
_entity_poly.pdbx_seq_one_letter_code
_entity_poly.pdbx_strand_id
1 'polypeptide(L)'
;MEICVTRFTDTTYNENRNWLAKNSQENSKETSQTKGCIYGTPVKIKNSILPDSTLLVIEMNNTKNKIEGIGIIKNNLTPENRKYYKIYSDNNYNRFIYKSHFRIDKDDFTANEKEVLTLLEHFLFKTPYHCKRGQGIQKIPLKIVNNEEPNFVRFLINMYASRKEDNLIAKY
;
A
#
# COMPACT_ATOMS: atom_id res chain seq x y z
N MET A 1 -2.20 -3.52 14.23
CA MET A 1 -1.98 -3.27 12.80
C MET A 1 -0.92 -2.20 12.69
N GLU A 2 0.09 -2.39 11.86
CA GLU A 2 1.16 -1.41 11.68
C GLU A 2 0.93 -0.58 10.42
N ILE A 3 1.25 0.72 10.48
CA ILE A 3 1.09 1.64 9.35
C ILE A 3 2.43 1.88 8.70
N CYS A 4 2.52 1.54 7.44
CA CYS A 4 3.72 1.57 6.64
C CYS A 4 3.50 2.37 5.35
N VAL A 5 4.60 2.71 4.69
CA VAL A 5 4.63 3.36 3.40
C VAL A 5 5.46 2.54 2.43
N THR A 6 5.04 2.56 1.17
CA THR A 6 5.87 2.22 0.02
C THR A 6 5.97 3.44 -0.89
N ARG A 7 7.00 3.47 -1.74
CA ARG A 7 7.34 4.62 -2.57
C ARG A 7 7.35 4.22 -4.02
N PHE A 8 6.64 4.99 -4.81
CA PHE A 8 6.63 4.92 -6.26
C PHE A 8 7.10 6.24 -6.84
N THR A 9 7.74 6.18 -8.00
CA THR A 9 7.66 7.21 -9.04
C THR A 9 6.49 6.91 -9.97
N ASP A 10 6.08 7.87 -10.80
CA ASP A 10 5.08 7.63 -11.85
C ASP A 10 5.41 6.40 -12.71
N THR A 11 6.68 6.21 -13.09
CA THR A 11 7.14 5.05 -13.84
C THR A 11 6.85 3.75 -13.09
N THR A 12 7.35 3.61 -11.85
CA THR A 12 7.18 2.37 -11.08
C THR A 12 5.73 2.13 -10.68
N TYR A 13 4.93 3.19 -10.46
CA TYR A 13 3.51 3.05 -10.20
C TYR A 13 2.78 2.47 -11.43
N ASN A 14 3.07 3.01 -12.62
CA ASN A 14 2.48 2.53 -13.87
C ASN A 14 2.92 1.09 -14.17
N GLU A 15 4.20 0.75 -14.00
CA GLU A 15 4.68 -0.64 -14.11
C GLU A 15 3.92 -1.58 -13.18
N ASN A 16 3.74 -1.19 -11.93
CA ASN A 16 3.02 -1.96 -10.93
C ASN A 16 1.54 -2.18 -11.30
N ARG A 17 0.83 -1.12 -11.69
CA ARG A 17 -0.57 -1.19 -12.12
C ARG A 17 -0.73 -2.02 -13.39
N ASN A 18 0.15 -1.84 -14.37
CA ASN A 18 0.17 -2.61 -15.61
C ASN A 18 0.44 -4.09 -15.36
N TRP A 19 1.37 -4.41 -14.45
CA TRP A 19 1.65 -5.78 -14.08
C TRP A 19 0.41 -6.44 -13.45
N LEU A 20 -0.26 -5.75 -12.53
CA LEU A 20 -1.50 -6.25 -11.94
C LEU A 20 -2.59 -6.44 -12.99
N ALA A 21 -2.81 -5.48 -13.88
CA ALA A 21 -3.82 -5.60 -14.94
C ALA A 21 -3.59 -6.85 -15.81
N LYS A 22 -2.34 -7.10 -16.21
CA LYS A 22 -1.97 -8.28 -17.01
C LYS A 22 -2.13 -9.60 -16.25
N ASN A 23 -1.79 -9.62 -14.96
CA ASN A 23 -1.75 -10.86 -14.16
C ASN A 23 -3.05 -11.13 -13.38
N SER A 24 -3.97 -10.16 -13.29
CA SER A 24 -5.28 -10.33 -12.64
C SER A 24 -6.23 -11.15 -13.51
N GLN A 25 -6.07 -11.14 -14.84
CA GLN A 25 -6.88 -11.95 -15.74
C GLN A 25 -6.59 -13.47 -15.66
N GLU A 26 -5.43 -13.86 -15.12
CA GLU A 26 -5.06 -15.28 -15.02
C GLU A 26 -5.70 -16.03 -13.83
N ASN A 27 -6.28 -15.35 -12.83
CA ASN A 27 -6.64 -15.99 -11.56
C ASN A 27 -8.10 -15.88 -11.11
N SER A 28 -9.00 -15.14 -11.78
CA SER A 28 -10.43 -15.15 -11.44
C SER A 28 -11.30 -14.67 -12.61
N LYS A 29 -12.19 -15.54 -13.11
CA LYS A 29 -13.42 -15.15 -13.81
C LYS A 29 -14.35 -14.49 -12.79
N GLU A 30 -14.11 -13.24 -12.39
CA GLU A 30 -15.14 -12.41 -11.77
C GLU A 30 -14.67 -10.94 -11.69
N THR A 31 -15.34 -10.12 -12.50
CA THR A 31 -15.52 -8.66 -12.38
C THR A 31 -14.26 -7.77 -12.31
N SER A 32 -13.80 -7.36 -13.50
CA SER A 32 -13.38 -6.02 -14.00
C SER A 32 -12.72 -4.96 -13.10
N GLN A 33 -12.28 -5.28 -11.89
CA GLN A 33 -11.51 -4.37 -11.04
C GLN A 33 -10.23 -5.11 -10.66
N THR A 34 -9.07 -4.49 -10.86
CA THR A 34 -7.76 -5.02 -10.43
C THR A 34 -7.74 -5.09 -8.90
N LYS A 35 -8.37 -6.12 -8.33
CA LYS A 35 -8.55 -6.29 -6.88
C LYS A 35 -7.21 -6.63 -6.25
N GLY A 36 -6.66 -5.68 -5.52
CA GLY A 36 -5.55 -5.91 -4.61
C GLY A 36 -4.29 -5.09 -4.87
N CYS A 37 -3.23 -5.49 -4.18
CA CYS A 37 -1.94 -4.83 -4.23
C CYS A 37 -0.80 -5.85 -4.33
N ILE A 38 0.29 -5.41 -4.95
CA ILE A 38 1.55 -6.12 -4.97
C ILE A 38 2.67 -5.11 -4.79
N TYR A 39 3.66 -5.46 -3.98
CA TYR A 39 4.80 -4.64 -3.66
C TYR A 39 6.05 -5.50 -3.80
N GLY A 40 6.77 -5.28 -4.91
CA GLY A 40 8.16 -5.70 -4.99
C GLY A 40 9.06 -4.69 -4.28
N THR A 41 10.00 -5.18 -3.47
CA THR A 41 10.97 -4.37 -2.73
C THR A 41 12.39 -4.94 -2.85
N PRO A 42 13.43 -4.09 -2.80
CA PRO A 42 14.83 -4.53 -2.81
C PRO A 42 15.30 -5.09 -1.46
N VAL A 43 14.56 -4.80 -0.39
CA VAL A 43 14.85 -5.21 0.99
C VAL A 43 13.60 -5.81 1.64
N LYS A 44 13.79 -6.74 2.57
CA LYS A 44 12.70 -7.29 3.38
C LYS A 44 12.16 -6.22 4.34
N ILE A 45 10.91 -6.40 4.79
CA ILE A 45 10.35 -5.64 5.91
C ILE A 45 11.22 -5.89 7.15
N LYS A 46 11.49 -4.84 7.93
CA LYS A 46 12.36 -4.95 9.11
C LYS A 46 11.81 -5.97 10.11
N ASN A 47 12.71 -6.76 10.71
CA ASN A 47 12.38 -7.75 11.75
C ASN A 47 11.75 -7.15 13.02
N SER A 48 11.81 -5.82 13.20
CA SER A 48 11.07 -5.11 14.25
C SER A 48 9.55 -5.17 14.06
N ILE A 49 9.07 -5.52 12.87
CA ILE A 49 7.67 -5.80 12.58
C ILE A 49 7.52 -7.32 12.58
N LEU A 50 6.64 -7.84 13.44
CA LEU A 50 6.46 -9.28 13.61
C LEU A 50 6.06 -9.96 12.29
N PRO A 51 6.57 -11.17 12.00
CA PRO A 51 6.07 -12.00 10.91
C PRO A 51 4.55 -12.20 10.99
N ASP A 52 3.90 -12.36 9.84
CA ASP A 52 2.44 -12.56 9.70
C ASP A 52 1.53 -11.46 10.29
N SER A 53 2.11 -10.36 10.77
CA SER A 53 1.36 -9.18 11.19
C SER A 53 0.67 -8.53 9.98
N THR A 54 -0.53 -8.00 10.19
CA THR A 54 -1.24 -7.24 9.16
C THR A 54 -0.71 -5.82 9.11
N LEU A 55 -0.34 -5.37 7.90
CA LEU A 55 0.19 -4.05 7.62
C LEU A 55 -0.75 -3.28 6.70
N LEU A 56 -0.98 -2.02 7.05
CA LEU A 56 -1.59 -1.05 6.17
C LEU A 56 -0.46 -0.28 5.47
N VAL A 57 -0.40 -0.37 4.15
CA VAL A 57 0.67 0.19 3.32
C VAL A 57 0.12 1.33 2.48
N ILE A 58 0.56 2.55 2.78
CA ILE A 58 0.24 3.74 2.01
C ILE A 58 1.13 3.79 0.76
N GLU A 59 0.51 3.89 -0.41
CA GLU A 59 1.19 3.95 -1.71
C GLU A 59 1.53 5.40 -2.06
N MET A 60 2.75 5.83 -1.70
CA MET A 60 3.22 7.19 -1.97
C MET A 60 3.76 7.30 -3.39
N ASN A 61 3.18 8.17 -4.22
CA ASN A 61 3.77 8.61 -5.48
C ASN A 61 4.61 9.87 -5.25
N ASN A 62 5.93 9.70 -5.22
CA ASN A 62 6.90 10.74 -4.99
C ASN A 62 7.06 11.73 -6.15
N THR A 63 6.65 11.35 -7.36
CA THR A 63 6.66 12.26 -8.53
C THR A 63 5.55 13.30 -8.37
N LYS A 64 4.34 12.86 -7.99
CA LYS A 64 3.16 13.73 -7.81
C LYS A 64 3.02 14.29 -6.40
N ASN A 65 3.74 13.73 -5.43
CA ASN A 65 3.50 13.92 -3.98
C ASN A 65 2.05 13.61 -3.60
N LYS A 66 1.54 12.47 -4.10
CA LYS A 66 0.16 12.02 -3.89
C LYS A 66 0.09 10.61 -3.33
N ILE A 67 -0.93 10.32 -2.54
CA ILE A 67 -1.30 8.96 -2.15
C ILE A 67 -2.13 8.36 -3.29
N GLU A 68 -1.68 7.25 -3.86
CA GLU A 68 -2.36 6.59 -4.98
C GLU A 68 -3.31 5.47 -4.53
N GLY A 69 -3.18 5.03 -3.28
CA GLY A 69 -3.98 3.95 -2.73
C GLY A 69 -3.42 3.46 -1.39
N ILE A 70 -4.15 2.52 -0.80
CA ILE A 70 -3.79 1.88 0.47
C ILE A 70 -3.98 0.37 0.31
N GLY A 71 -2.89 -0.40 0.45
CA GLY A 71 -2.96 -1.87 0.44
C GLY A 71 -2.88 -2.48 1.83
N ILE A 72 -3.52 -3.63 1.99
CA ILE A 72 -3.54 -4.36 3.27
C ILE A 72 -2.86 -5.70 3.07
N ILE A 73 -1.61 -5.82 3.54
CA ILE A 73 -0.79 -7.03 3.35
C ILE A 73 -0.53 -7.73 4.67
N LYS A 74 -0.06 -8.98 4.58
CA LYS A 74 0.59 -9.68 5.68
C LYS A 74 2.11 -9.48 5.56
N ASN A 75 2.79 -9.37 6.71
CA ASN A 75 4.26 -9.47 6.78
C ASN A 75 4.70 -10.92 6.58
N ASN A 76 4.35 -11.46 5.43
CA ASN A 76 4.71 -12.78 4.99
C ASN A 76 5.14 -12.65 3.54
N LEU A 77 6.34 -13.15 3.25
CA LEU A 77 6.78 -13.21 1.87
C LEU A 77 5.88 -14.18 1.14
N THR A 78 5.52 -13.86 -0.10
CA THR A 78 4.83 -14.83 -0.95
C THR A 78 5.67 -16.13 -0.96
N PRO A 79 5.07 -17.31 -0.71
CA PRO A 79 5.80 -18.57 -0.60
C PRO A 79 6.85 -18.70 -1.69
N GLU A 80 8.07 -18.96 -1.24
CA GLU A 80 9.35 -18.80 -1.94
C GLU A 80 9.29 -18.92 -3.46
N ASN A 81 9.61 -17.82 -4.15
CA ASN A 81 10.46 -17.75 -5.35
C ASN A 81 10.21 -18.69 -6.55
N ARG A 82 9.14 -19.48 -6.63
CA ARG A 82 8.86 -20.32 -7.81
C ARG A 82 8.37 -19.52 -9.01
N LYS A 83 7.76 -18.36 -8.78
CA LYS A 83 7.32 -17.43 -9.83
C LYS A 83 8.20 -16.18 -9.79
N TYR A 84 8.98 -15.95 -10.84
CA TYR A 84 9.74 -14.73 -11.01
C TYR A 84 8.76 -13.57 -11.31
N TYR A 85 8.55 -12.69 -10.33
CA TYR A 85 7.66 -11.54 -10.47
C TYR A 85 8.41 -10.38 -11.14
N LYS A 86 8.34 -10.27 -12.47
CA LYS A 86 8.90 -9.13 -13.21
C LYS A 86 7.95 -7.93 -13.19
N ILE A 87 7.79 -7.30 -12.03
CA ILE A 87 6.89 -6.16 -11.84
C ILE A 87 7.53 -4.90 -12.43
N TYR A 88 8.77 -4.62 -12.03
CA TYR A 88 9.50 -3.42 -12.42
C TYR A 88 10.59 -3.73 -13.44
N SER A 89 10.97 -2.74 -14.25
CA SER A 89 12.12 -2.83 -15.16
C SER A 89 13.44 -3.00 -14.39
N ASP A 90 13.60 -2.29 -13.28
CA ASP A 90 14.71 -2.49 -12.35
C ASP A 90 14.46 -3.75 -11.50
N ASN A 91 15.20 -4.81 -11.83
CA ASN A 91 15.11 -6.11 -11.17
C ASN A 91 15.42 -6.07 -9.68
N ASN A 92 16.13 -5.06 -9.16
CA ASN A 92 16.39 -4.94 -7.74
C ASN A 92 15.08 -4.78 -6.94
N TYR A 93 14.08 -4.09 -7.50
CA TYR A 93 12.78 -3.96 -6.86
C TYR A 93 11.91 -5.23 -6.96
N ASN A 94 12.33 -6.27 -7.69
CA ASN A 94 11.57 -7.52 -7.84
C ASN A 94 12.02 -8.63 -6.86
N ARG A 95 12.90 -8.32 -5.89
CA ARG A 95 13.56 -9.31 -5.02
C ARG A 95 12.66 -9.91 -3.94
N PHE A 96 11.86 -9.08 -3.28
CA PHE A 96 10.97 -9.51 -2.19
C PHE A 96 9.56 -9.06 -2.49
N ILE A 97 8.62 -10.01 -2.54
CA ILE A 97 7.26 -9.75 -2.99
C ILE A 97 6.27 -9.93 -1.84
N TYR A 98 5.55 -8.85 -1.55
CA TYR A 98 4.39 -8.81 -0.66
C TYR A 98 3.15 -8.52 -1.49
N LYS A 99 2.06 -9.24 -1.28
CA LYS A 99 0.83 -9.04 -2.04
C LYS A 99 -0.40 -9.32 -1.20
N SER A 100 -1.53 -8.81 -1.65
CA SER A 100 -2.84 -9.06 -1.08
C SER A 100 -3.92 -8.81 -2.10
N HIS A 101 -5.08 -9.42 -1.90
CA HIS A 101 -6.28 -9.16 -2.70
C HIS A 101 -7.03 -7.90 -2.23
N PHE A 102 -6.56 -7.23 -1.17
CA PHE A 102 -7.22 -6.06 -0.60
C PHE A 102 -6.40 -4.79 -0.81
N ARG A 103 -6.99 -3.84 -1.54
CA ARG A 103 -6.47 -2.49 -1.76
C ARG A 103 -7.64 -1.52 -1.90
N ILE A 104 -7.50 -0.33 -1.34
CA ILE A 104 -8.42 0.79 -1.54
C ILE A 104 -7.74 1.73 -2.54
N ASP A 105 -8.33 1.93 -3.72
CA ASP A 105 -7.80 2.87 -4.72
C ASP A 105 -8.12 4.32 -4.33
N LYS A 106 -7.30 5.28 -4.76
CA LYS A 106 -7.57 6.70 -4.55
C LYS A 106 -8.90 7.17 -5.13
N ASP A 107 -9.36 6.51 -6.20
CA ASP A 107 -10.61 6.84 -6.86
C ASP A 107 -11.80 6.40 -6.00
N ASP A 108 -11.60 5.42 -5.11
CA ASP A 108 -12.58 4.92 -4.13
C ASP A 108 -12.58 5.70 -2.80
N PHE A 109 -11.78 6.77 -2.68
CA PHE A 109 -11.78 7.63 -1.50
C PHE A 109 -13.01 8.56 -1.51
N THR A 110 -13.74 8.59 -0.41
CA THR A 110 -14.82 9.56 -0.17
C THR A 110 -14.27 10.98 -0.06
N ALA A 111 -15.14 11.99 -0.17
CA ALA A 111 -14.74 13.39 -0.04
C ALA A 111 -14.04 13.68 1.31
N ASN A 112 -14.62 13.20 2.41
CA ASN A 112 -14.04 13.32 3.75
C ASN A 112 -12.68 12.64 3.86
N GLU A 113 -12.53 11.44 3.28
CA GLU A 113 -11.24 10.74 3.29
C GLU A 113 -10.18 11.49 2.50
N LYS A 114 -10.55 12.09 1.36
CA LYS A 114 -9.64 12.91 0.54
C LYS A 114 -9.12 14.13 1.31
N GLU A 115 -9.94 14.77 2.15
CA GLU A 115 -9.51 15.90 2.98
C GLU A 115 -8.45 15.46 4.01
N VAL A 116 -8.73 14.40 4.78
CA VAL A 116 -7.79 13.88 5.79
C VAL A 116 -6.51 13.35 5.14
N LEU A 117 -6.63 12.66 4.00
CA LEU A 117 -5.48 12.14 3.25
C LEU A 117 -4.65 13.26 2.62
N THR A 118 -5.25 14.38 2.20
CA THR A 118 -4.49 15.56 1.73
C THR A 118 -3.64 16.16 2.84
N LEU A 119 -4.15 16.18 4.07
CA LEU A 119 -3.36 16.56 5.23
C LEU A 119 -2.23 15.54 5.50
N LEU A 120 -2.52 14.24 5.41
CA LEU A 120 -1.49 13.21 5.54
C LEU A 120 -0.40 13.32 4.46
N GLU A 121 -0.76 13.65 3.21
CA GLU A 121 0.18 13.95 2.13
C GLU A 121 1.16 15.07 2.53
N HIS A 122 0.67 16.14 3.16
CA HIS A 122 1.55 17.19 3.66
C HIS A 122 2.63 16.62 4.59
N PHE A 123 2.25 15.79 5.57
CA PHE A 123 3.21 15.14 6.47
C PHE A 123 4.18 14.22 5.75
N LEU A 124 3.66 13.38 4.85
CA LEU A 124 4.43 12.36 4.14
C LEU A 124 5.42 12.95 3.12
N PHE A 125 5.14 14.12 2.55
CA PHE A 125 5.94 14.68 1.45
C PHE A 125 6.70 15.97 1.79
N LYS A 126 6.25 16.78 2.76
CA LYS A 126 6.74 18.16 2.93
C LYS A 126 7.41 18.44 4.28
N THR A 127 7.00 17.75 5.35
CA THR A 127 7.53 18.01 6.69
C THR A 127 8.97 17.49 6.87
N PRO A 128 9.71 17.91 7.91
CA PRO A 128 11.03 17.36 8.23
C PRO A 128 11.03 15.84 8.49
N TYR A 129 9.87 15.26 8.80
CA TYR A 129 9.68 13.83 9.02
C TYR A 129 9.14 13.10 7.78
N HIS A 130 9.20 13.75 6.60
CA HIS A 130 8.66 13.21 5.36
C HIS A 130 9.19 11.79 5.07
N CYS A 131 8.39 11.01 4.39
CA CYS A 131 8.69 9.63 4.05
C CYS A 131 9.23 9.46 2.63
N LYS A 132 9.64 10.51 1.92
CA LYS A 132 10.09 10.42 0.50
C LYS A 132 11.32 9.55 0.25
N ARG A 133 12.15 9.32 1.27
CA ARG A 133 13.40 8.56 1.18
C ARG A 133 13.31 7.25 1.95
N GLY A 134 14.15 6.28 1.58
CA GLY A 134 14.16 4.94 2.16
C GLY A 134 13.89 3.85 1.12
N GLN A 135 14.18 2.61 1.48
CA GLN A 135 14.00 1.44 0.61
C GLN A 135 12.96 0.49 1.19
N GLY A 136 12.19 -0.13 0.29
CA GLY A 136 11.14 -1.08 0.63
C GLY A 136 9.97 -0.48 1.43
N ILE A 137 9.23 -1.38 2.07
CA ILE A 137 8.12 -1.01 2.95
C ILE A 137 8.68 -0.60 4.32
N GLN A 138 8.32 0.59 4.77
CA GLN A 138 8.84 1.17 6.01
C GLN A 138 7.70 1.66 6.90
N LYS A 139 7.84 1.46 8.21
CA LYS A 139 6.91 2.02 9.21
C LYS A 139 6.96 3.55 9.17
N ILE A 140 5.80 4.19 9.25
CA ILE A 140 5.71 5.65 9.33
C ILE A 140 6.26 6.12 10.69
N PRO A 141 7.02 7.23 10.75
CA PRO A 141 7.46 7.81 12.00
C PRO A 141 6.30 8.11 12.96
N LEU A 142 6.50 7.80 14.26
CA LEU A 142 5.49 8.06 15.30
C LEU A 142 5.05 9.53 15.35
N LYS A 143 5.96 10.46 15.04
CA LYS A 143 5.66 11.91 14.97
C LYS A 143 4.64 12.29 13.90
N ILE A 144 4.45 11.47 12.87
CA ILE A 144 3.40 11.68 11.87
C ILE A 144 2.09 11.04 12.34
N VAL A 145 2.14 9.79 12.83
CA VAL A 145 0.93 9.02 13.15
C VAL A 145 0.28 9.41 14.47
N ASN A 146 1.05 9.89 15.46
CA ASN A 146 0.56 10.36 16.76
C ASN A 146 0.26 11.87 16.75
N ASN A 147 -0.24 12.39 15.64
CA ASN A 147 -0.74 13.77 15.63
C ASN A 147 -2.01 13.84 16.48
N GLU A 148 -2.13 14.87 17.32
CA GLU A 148 -3.28 15.06 18.21
C GLU A 148 -4.56 15.22 17.39
N GLU A 149 -4.51 15.98 16.29
CA GLU A 149 -5.62 16.09 15.35
C GLU A 149 -5.14 16.29 13.89
N PRO A 150 -5.63 15.48 12.93
CA PRO A 150 -6.45 14.28 13.09
C PRO A 150 -5.59 13.06 13.49
N ASN A 151 -6.17 12.14 14.25
CA ASN A 151 -5.55 10.85 14.56
C ASN A 151 -5.54 9.94 13.32
N PHE A 152 -4.45 9.97 12.56
CA PHE A 152 -4.31 9.20 11.32
C PHE A 152 -4.39 7.68 11.53
N VAL A 153 -3.95 7.17 12.68
CA VAL A 153 -4.00 5.74 12.98
C VAL A 153 -5.45 5.26 13.02
N ARG A 154 -6.26 5.94 13.83
CA ARG A 154 -7.68 5.62 13.99
C ARG A 154 -8.42 5.79 12.67
N PHE A 155 -8.16 6.88 11.96
CA PHE A 155 -8.76 7.16 10.66
C PHE A 155 -8.49 6.05 9.64
N LEU A 156 -7.23 5.66 9.45
CA LEU A 156 -6.84 4.62 8.48
C LEU A 156 -7.37 3.23 8.86
N ILE A 157 -7.42 2.90 10.15
CA ILE A 157 -8.00 1.64 10.63
C ILE A 157 -9.51 1.60 10.38
N ASN A 158 -10.23 2.69 10.63
CA ASN A 158 -11.67 2.78 10.37
C ASN A 158 -11.98 2.69 8.87
N MET A 159 -11.17 3.34 8.04
CA MET A 159 -11.26 3.24 6.58
C MET A 159 -11.06 1.78 6.13
N TYR A 160 -10.11 1.03 6.72
CA TYR A 160 -9.98 -0.39 6.45
C TYR A 160 -11.19 -1.21 6.93
N ALA A 161 -11.68 -0.96 8.16
CA ALA A 161 -12.77 -1.70 8.76
C ALA A 161 -14.07 -1.58 7.94
N SER A 162 -14.44 -0.36 7.54
CA SER A 162 -15.63 -0.10 6.71
C SER A 162 -15.60 -0.90 5.41
N ARG A 163 -14.49 -0.84 4.66
CA ARG A 163 -14.37 -1.60 3.39
C ARG A 163 -14.37 -3.11 3.62
N LYS A 164 -13.89 -3.58 4.77
CA LYS A 164 -13.91 -5.01 5.09
C LYS A 164 -15.33 -5.50 5.37
N GLU A 165 -16.13 -4.71 6.08
CA GLU A 165 -17.55 -5.00 6.34
C GLU A 165 -18.37 -5.02 5.05
N ASP A 166 -18.20 -4.03 4.17
CA ASP A 166 -18.86 -3.99 2.87
C ASP A 166 -18.56 -5.25 2.03
N ASN A 167 -17.29 -5.70 2.05
CA ASN A 167 -16.87 -6.94 1.37
C ASN A 167 -17.41 -8.22 2.01
N LEU A 168 -17.78 -8.20 3.29
CA LEU A 168 -18.42 -9.34 3.96
C LEU A 168 -19.91 -9.37 3.61
N ILE A 169 -20.59 -8.22 3.61
CA ILE A 169 -22.01 -8.11 3.26
C ILE A 169 -22.24 -8.48 1.79
N ALA A 170 -21.39 -8.01 0.87
CA ALA A 170 -21.50 -8.31 -0.56
C ALA A 170 -21.29 -9.80 -0.94
N LYS A 171 -20.94 -10.66 0.02
CA LYS A 171 -20.78 -12.11 -0.18
C LYS A 171 -22.00 -12.94 0.24
N TYR A 172 -23.05 -12.29 0.76
CA TYR A 172 -24.35 -12.89 1.07
C TYR A 172 -25.42 -12.34 0.13
#